data_AF-A0A2M7B4R6-F1
#
_entry.id   AF-A0A2M7B4R6-F1
#
_cell.length_a   1.000
_cell.length_b   1.000
_cell.length_c   1.000
_cell.angle_alpha   90.00
_cell.angle_beta   90.00
_cell.angle_gamma   90.00
#
_symmetry.space_group_name_H-M   'P 1'
#
loop_
_entity.id
_entity.type
_entity.pdbx_description
1 polymer ?
#
loop_
_entity_poly.entity_id
_entity_poly.type
_entity_poly.pdbx_seq_one_letter_code
_entity_poly.pdbx_strand_id
1 'polypeptide(L)'
;QQRNHFPQIEWPENVWMGVSVENQDYTFRIDHLRQTGAKVKFLSLEPLLGPLHLLDLGGINWVIVGGESGPGARPIQEKWVKEIRDQCLTVKVPFFFKQWGGVRKKQAGRSLEGRTWDEMPVNLTPARA
;
A
#
# COMPACT_ATOMS: atom_id res chain seq x y z
N GLN A 1 -4.06 -15.41 -28.66
CA GLN A 1 -4.68 -14.12 -28.28
C GLN A 1 -5.78 -14.42 -27.25
N GLN A 2 -5.48 -14.36 -25.95
CA GLN A 2 -6.53 -14.50 -24.93
C GLN A 2 -7.22 -13.15 -24.77
N ARG A 3 -8.44 -13.02 -25.30
CA ARG A 3 -9.31 -11.89 -25.01
C ARG A 3 -9.83 -12.08 -23.59
N ASN A 4 -9.29 -11.31 -22.65
CA ASN A 4 -9.85 -11.21 -21.30
C ASN A 4 -11.26 -10.63 -21.40
N HIS A 5 -12.26 -11.49 -21.23
CA HIS A 5 -13.69 -11.17 -21.30
C HIS A 5 -14.19 -10.75 -19.91
N PHE A 6 -13.59 -9.71 -19.34
CA PHE A 6 -14.14 -9.07 -18.15
C PHE A 6 -14.94 -7.85 -18.61
N PRO A 7 -16.17 -7.64 -18.12
CA PRO A 7 -16.88 -6.40 -18.38
C PRO A 7 -16.01 -5.24 -17.90
N GLN A 8 -15.68 -4.31 -18.79
CA GLN A 8 -15.01 -3.08 -18.39
C GLN A 8 -15.94 -2.33 -17.44
N ILE A 9 -15.51 -2.20 -16.18
CA ILE A 9 -16.19 -1.37 -15.19
C ILE A 9 -15.81 0.07 -15.50
N GLU A 10 -16.80 0.95 -15.68
CA GLU A 10 -16.57 2.39 -15.62
C GLU A 10 -16.22 2.75 -14.17
N TRP A 11 -15.05 3.36 -13.96
CA TRP A 11 -14.56 3.72 -12.62
C TRP A 11 -15.04 5.12 -12.22
N PRO A 12 -15.93 5.27 -11.23
CA PRO A 12 -16.32 6.58 -10.73
C PRO A 12 -15.13 7.27 -10.05
N GLU A 13 -15.09 8.61 -10.09
CA GLU A 13 -13.96 9.38 -9.54
C GLU A 13 -13.78 9.22 -8.03
N ASN A 14 -14.87 8.93 -7.32
CA ASN A 14 -14.91 8.75 -5.87
C ASN A 14 -14.62 7.31 -5.42
N VAL A 15 -14.24 6.41 -6.34
CA VAL A 15 -13.86 5.04 -6.01
C VAL A 15 -12.34 4.90 -6.06
N TRP A 16 -11.78 4.50 -4.91
CA TRP A 16 -10.35 4.17 -4.80
C TRP A 16 -10.19 2.66 -4.84
N MET A 17 -9.23 2.19 -5.63
CA MET A 17 -8.95 0.77 -5.74
C MET A 17 -7.62 0.44 -5.05
N GLY A 18 -7.62 -0.62 -4.27
CA GLY A 18 -6.42 -1.08 -3.59
C GLY A 18 -6.17 -2.56 -3.80
N VAL A 19 -4.91 -2.95 -3.61
CA VAL A 19 -4.55 -4.36 -3.58
C VAL A 19 -3.61 -4.65 -2.41
N SER A 20 -3.78 -5.85 -1.82
CA SER A 20 -2.86 -6.33 -0.79
C SER A 20 -1.64 -7.00 -1.41
N VAL A 21 -0.46 -6.65 -0.90
CA VAL A 21 0.82 -7.27 -1.26
C VAL A 21 1.58 -7.56 0.03
N GLU A 22 1.50 -8.81 0.47
CA GLU A 22 1.99 -9.21 1.78
C GLU A 22 3.51 -9.48 1.78
N ASN A 23 4.09 -9.85 0.63
CA ASN A 23 5.52 -10.14 0.43
C ASN A 23 5.91 -10.06 -1.07
N GLN A 24 7.19 -10.29 -1.36
CA GLN A 24 7.77 -10.16 -2.71
C GLN A 24 7.05 -11.01 -3.78
N ASP A 25 6.54 -12.19 -3.42
CA ASP A 25 5.89 -13.13 -4.34
C ASP A 25 4.57 -12.58 -4.91
N TYR A 26 3.98 -11.57 -4.25
CA TYR A 26 2.71 -10.98 -4.65
C TYR A 26 2.85 -9.63 -5.35
N THR A 27 4.07 -9.17 -5.64
CA THR A 27 4.32 -7.87 -6.29
C THR A 27 3.67 -7.76 -7.67
N PHE A 28 3.45 -8.88 -8.37
CA PHE A 28 2.70 -8.92 -9.64
C PHE A 28 1.28 -8.33 -9.55
N ARG A 29 0.68 -8.29 -8.36
CA ARG A 29 -0.65 -7.69 -8.15
C ARG A 29 -0.65 -6.18 -8.33
N ILE A 30 0.50 -5.53 -8.14
CA ILE A 30 0.68 -4.10 -8.41
C ILE A 30 0.42 -3.83 -9.89
N ASP A 31 0.91 -4.71 -10.76
CA ASP A 31 0.74 -4.60 -12.21
C ASP A 31 -0.73 -4.77 -12.63
N HIS A 32 -1.43 -5.72 -12.00
CA HIS A 32 -2.87 -5.89 -12.20
C HIS A 32 -3.65 -4.65 -11.73
N LEU A 33 -3.27 -4.04 -10.59
CA LEU A 33 -3.88 -2.79 -10.13
C LEU A 33 -3.66 -1.66 -11.13
N ARG A 34 -2.45 -1.53 -11.71
CA ARG A 34 -2.13 -0.52 -12.73
C ARG A 34 -2.98 -0.67 -13.99
N GLN A 35 -3.38 -1.89 -14.35
CA GLN A 35 -4.25 -2.17 -15.50
C GLN A 35 -5.73 -1.78 -15.27
N THR A 36 -6.11 -1.42 -14.03
CA THR A 36 -7.46 -0.92 -13.75
C THR A 36 -7.62 0.55 -14.17
N GLY A 37 -8.86 0.94 -14.48
CA GLY A 37 -9.23 2.32 -14.78
C GLY A 37 -9.37 3.23 -13.55
N ALA A 38 -9.12 2.73 -12.33
CA ALA A 38 -9.27 3.50 -11.10
C ALA A 38 -8.37 4.74 -11.11
N LYS A 39 -8.92 5.90 -10.76
CA LYS A 39 -8.15 7.16 -10.68
C LYS A 39 -7.19 7.19 -9.50
N VAL A 40 -7.60 6.57 -8.39
CA VAL A 40 -6.79 6.45 -7.17
C VAL A 40 -6.50 4.98 -6.93
N LYS A 41 -5.21 4.64 -6.92
CA LYS A 41 -4.68 3.29 -6.73
C LYS A 41 -3.82 3.26 -5.47
N PHE A 42 -4.09 2.34 -4.54
CA PHE A 42 -3.30 2.22 -3.32
C PHE A 42 -2.79 0.81 -3.07
N LEU A 43 -1.65 0.69 -2.40
CA LEU A 43 -1.13 -0.57 -1.93
C LEU A 43 -1.40 -0.73 -0.44
N SER A 44 -1.96 -1.87 -0.07
CA SER A 44 -2.07 -2.32 1.31
C SER A 44 -1.00 -3.38 1.56
N LEU A 45 0.15 -2.97 2.07
CA LEU A 45 1.25 -3.88 2.41
C LEU A 45 0.99 -4.46 3.80
N GLU A 46 -0.14 -5.17 3.91
CA GLU A 46 -0.72 -5.66 5.16
C GLU A 46 -1.40 -7.02 4.99
N PRO A 47 -1.12 -7.99 5.91
CA PRO A 47 0.00 -7.94 6.83
C PRO A 47 1.32 -7.91 6.05
N LEU A 48 2.31 -7.11 6.47
CA LEU A 48 3.65 -7.18 5.89
C LEU A 48 4.37 -8.41 6.43
N LEU A 49 4.51 -9.43 5.60
CA LEU A 49 5.01 -10.76 5.95
C LEU A 49 6.44 -11.04 5.47
N GLY A 50 7.02 -10.11 4.71
CA GLY A 50 8.38 -10.21 4.21
C GLY A 50 8.89 -8.89 3.64
N PRO A 51 10.17 -8.84 3.25
CA PRO A 51 10.70 -7.65 2.59
C PRO A 51 10.04 -7.44 1.22
N LEU A 52 9.97 -6.16 0.84
CA LEU A 52 9.52 -5.71 -0.48
C LEU A 52 10.58 -4.77 -1.05
N HIS A 53 11.46 -5.36 -1.85
CA HIS A 53 12.57 -4.65 -2.45
C HIS A 53 12.18 -4.15 -3.84
N LEU A 54 12.59 -2.92 -4.17
CA LEU A 54 12.45 -2.35 -5.51
C LEU A 54 11.00 -2.35 -6.02
N LEU A 55 10.07 -1.89 -5.18
CA LEU A 55 8.68 -1.71 -5.57
C LEU A 55 8.59 -0.67 -6.70
N ASP A 56 8.01 -1.08 -7.84
CA ASP A 56 7.56 -0.13 -8.85
C ASP A 56 6.29 0.55 -8.37
N LEU A 57 6.44 1.78 -7.86
CA LEU A 57 5.34 2.60 -7.37
C LEU A 57 4.77 3.52 -8.48
N GLY A 58 5.18 3.33 -9.73
CA GLY A 58 4.64 4.08 -10.87
C GLY A 58 3.12 3.92 -10.99
N GLY A 59 2.39 5.03 -10.96
CA GLY A 59 0.92 5.02 -11.04
C GLY A 59 0.21 4.57 -9.75
N ILE A 60 0.94 4.46 -8.63
CA ILE A 60 0.39 4.26 -7.29
C ILE A 60 0.28 5.62 -6.57
N ASN A 61 -0.85 5.86 -5.93
CA ASN A 61 -1.16 7.12 -5.27
C ASN A 61 -1.00 7.08 -3.75
N TRP A 62 -0.92 5.89 -3.15
CA TRP A 62 -0.80 5.73 -1.71
C TRP A 62 -0.25 4.36 -1.33
N VAL A 63 0.60 4.31 -0.31
CA VAL A 63 1.11 3.06 0.27
C VAL A 63 0.79 3.04 1.76
N ILE A 64 0.13 1.95 2.18
CA ILE A 64 -0.23 1.66 3.56
C ILE A 64 0.61 0.47 4.01
N VAL A 65 1.25 0.56 5.18
CA VAL A 65 2.05 -0.53 5.76
C VAL A 65 1.58 -0.86 7.17
N GLY A 66 1.51 -2.16 7.49
CA GLY A 66 1.11 -2.61 8.80
C GLY A 66 1.32 -4.10 9.07
N GLY A 67 1.49 -4.43 10.35
CA GLY A 67 1.66 -5.80 10.81
C GLY A 67 0.34 -6.54 11.05
N GLU A 68 0.43 -7.87 11.06
CA GLU A 68 -0.68 -8.77 11.38
C GLU A 68 -1.18 -8.58 12.81
N SER A 69 -2.49 -8.75 13.06
CA SER A 69 -3.08 -8.59 14.39
C SER A 69 -3.82 -9.85 14.84
N GLY A 70 -3.83 -10.09 16.15
CA GLY A 70 -4.58 -11.20 16.76
C GLY A 70 -3.70 -12.36 17.23
N PRO A 71 -4.31 -13.45 17.73
CA PRO A 71 -3.58 -14.66 18.14
C PRO A 71 -2.78 -15.23 16.97
N GLY A 72 -1.50 -15.56 17.19
CA GLY A 72 -0.63 -16.09 16.14
C GLY A 72 -0.09 -15.07 15.15
N ALA A 73 -0.28 -13.76 15.40
CA ALA A 73 0.25 -12.70 14.54
C ALA A 73 1.75 -12.84 14.29
N ARG A 74 2.14 -12.88 13.01
CA ARG A 74 3.53 -12.94 12.59
C ARG A 74 4.24 -11.60 12.79
N PRO A 75 5.52 -11.60 13.24
CA PRO A 75 6.25 -10.37 13.48
C PRO A 75 6.59 -9.67 12.16
N ILE A 76 6.30 -8.37 12.12
CA ILE A 76 6.81 -7.44 11.11
C ILE A 76 8.17 -6.92 11.56
N GLN A 77 9.11 -6.69 10.62
CA GLN A 77 10.40 -6.08 10.94
C GLN A 77 10.42 -4.58 10.63
N GLU A 78 10.94 -3.77 11.55
CA GLU A 78 11.11 -2.32 11.37
C GLU A 78 11.91 -1.98 10.11
N LYS A 79 12.96 -2.78 9.81
CA LYS A 79 13.77 -2.61 8.60
C LYS A 79 12.91 -2.62 7.32
N TRP A 80 11.96 -3.55 7.21
CA TRP A 80 11.10 -3.64 6.02
C TRP A 80 10.21 -2.41 5.89
N VAL A 81 9.64 -1.93 7.00
CA VAL A 81 8.81 -0.72 7.03
C VAL A 81 9.61 0.50 6.59
N LYS A 82 10.84 0.66 7.10
CA LYS A 82 11.74 1.77 6.75
C LYS A 82 12.15 1.73 5.28
N GLU A 83 12.50 0.56 4.75
CA GLU A 83 12.85 0.40 3.33
C GLU A 83 11.69 0.77 2.41
N ILE A 84 10.45 0.38 2.74
CA ILE A 84 9.27 0.74 1.95
C ILE A 84 9.00 2.25 2.04
N ARG A 85 9.10 2.83 3.24
CA ARG A 85 8.96 4.27 3.43
C ARG A 85 9.96 5.04 2.59
N ASP A 86 11.24 4.65 2.60
CA ASP A 86 12.29 5.33 1.83
C ASP A 86 12.02 5.25 0.33
N GLN A 87 11.52 4.11 -0.17
CA GLN A 87 11.05 3.98 -1.54
C GLN A 87 9.91 4.97 -1.85
N CYS A 88 8.90 5.07 -0.97
CA CYS A 88 7.78 5.99 -1.13
C CYS A 88 8.24 7.46 -1.16
N LEU A 89 9.11 7.85 -0.23
CA LEU A 89 9.66 9.21 -0.16
C LEU A 89 10.48 9.57 -1.41
N THR A 90 11.25 8.61 -1.93
CA THR A 90 12.08 8.81 -3.13
C THR A 90 11.24 9.17 -4.35
N VAL A 91 10.08 8.53 -4.51
CA VAL A 91 9.16 8.77 -5.65
C VAL A 91 7.99 9.68 -5.31
N LYS A 92 7.97 10.26 -4.10
CA LYS A 92 6.92 11.16 -3.59
C LYS A 92 5.52 10.54 -3.59
N VAL A 93 5.42 9.25 -3.27
CA VAL A 93 4.15 8.59 -3.03
C VAL A 93 3.81 8.70 -1.54
N PRO A 94 2.60 9.16 -1.17
CA PRO A 94 2.17 9.24 0.22
C PRO A 94 2.35 7.92 0.97
N PHE A 95 2.96 7.98 2.15
CA PHE A 95 3.23 6.83 3.01
C PHE A 95 2.43 6.88 4.32
N PHE A 96 1.69 5.81 4.59
CA PHE A 96 0.92 5.62 5.81
C PHE A 96 1.40 4.40 6.59
N PHE A 97 1.91 4.59 7.80
CA PHE A 97 2.24 3.49 8.71
C PHE A 97 1.11 3.29 9.72
N LYS A 98 0.34 2.22 9.52
CA LYS A 98 -0.88 1.97 10.27
C LYS A 98 -0.63 1.45 11.67
N GLN A 99 0.18 0.38 11.80
CA GLN A 99 0.48 -0.26 13.07
C GLN A 99 1.57 -1.35 12.96
N TRP A 100 2.21 -1.65 14.08
CA TRP A 100 3.09 -2.81 14.23
C TRP A 100 2.35 -4.16 14.32
N GLY A 101 1.07 -4.16 14.68
CA GLY A 101 0.29 -5.39 14.85
C GLY A 101 0.59 -6.13 16.17
N GLY A 102 0.61 -7.45 16.13
CA GLY A 102 0.82 -8.34 17.27
C GLY A 102 -0.46 -8.69 18.06
N VAL A 103 -0.30 -9.55 19.06
CA VAL A 103 -1.40 -10.03 19.92
C VAL A 103 -2.06 -8.88 20.68
N ARG A 104 -1.27 -7.89 21.11
CA ARG A 104 -1.74 -6.67 21.80
C ARG A 104 -1.54 -5.43 20.94
N LYS A 105 -2.17 -5.39 19.76
CA LYS A 105 -2.03 -4.29 18.76
C LYS A 105 -2.15 -2.86 19.32
N LYS A 106 -3.01 -2.64 20.32
CA LYS A 106 -3.17 -1.31 20.96
C LYS A 106 -1.92 -0.85 21.72
N GLN A 107 -1.09 -1.78 22.20
CA GLN A 107 0.16 -1.48 22.92
C GLN A 107 1.33 -1.24 21.98
N ALA A 108 1.39 -1.97 20.86
CA ALA A 108 2.47 -1.83 19.89
C ALA A 108 2.42 -0.47 19.17
N GLY A 109 1.22 0.08 18.97
CA GLY A 109 1.04 1.44 18.45
C GLY A 109 1.37 1.59 16.97
N ARG A 110 1.56 2.84 16.55
CA ARG A 110 1.74 3.25 15.14
C ARG A 110 2.90 4.26 14.95
N SER A 111 3.80 4.33 15.93
CA SER A 111 4.97 5.20 15.84
C SER A 111 6.09 4.48 15.12
N LEU A 112 6.67 5.14 14.12
CA LEU A 112 7.86 4.70 13.39
C LEU A 112 8.87 5.86 13.48
N GLU A 113 10.04 5.59 14.08
CA GLU A 113 11.07 6.59 14.35
C GLU A 113 10.56 7.79 15.17
N GLY A 114 9.78 7.51 16.22
CA GLY A 114 9.33 8.53 17.17
C GLY A 114 8.21 9.44 16.67
N ARG A 115 7.66 9.20 15.47
CA ARG A 115 6.51 9.94 14.93
C ARG A 115 5.49 9.03 14.26
N THR A 116 4.30 9.55 14.02
CA THR A 116 3.31 8.89 13.15
C THR A 116 3.54 9.29 11.70
N TRP A 117 3.20 8.37 10.80
CA TRP A 117 3.25 8.58 9.35
C TRP A 117 1.84 8.41 8.83
N ASP A 118 1.13 9.52 8.66
CA ASP A 118 -0.32 9.56 8.41
C ASP A 118 -0.67 10.19 7.04
N GLU A 119 0.24 10.12 6.08
CA GLU A 119 0.06 10.77 4.78
C GLU A 119 -1.11 10.14 4.00
N MET A 120 -1.80 10.96 3.21
CA MET A 120 -2.92 10.58 2.35
C MET A 120 -2.73 11.18 0.96
N PRO A 121 -3.34 10.62 -0.10
CA PRO A 121 -3.43 11.30 -1.39
C PRO A 121 -4.11 12.67 -1.21
N VAL A 122 -3.40 13.75 -1.53
CA VAL A 122 -4.00 15.08 -1.58
C VAL A 122 -4.72 15.25 -2.92
N ASN A 123 -5.98 15.70 -2.87
CA ASN A 123 -6.84 16.12 -3.99
C ASN A 123 -6.26 15.87 -5.39
N LEU A 124 -6.55 14.69 -5.95
CA LEU A 124 -6.34 14.38 -7.37
C LEU A 124 -7.39 15.09 -8.24
N THR A 125 -7.66 16.36 -7.96
CA THR A 125 -8.48 17.20 -8.83
C THR A 125 -7.71 17.34 -10.13
N PRO A 126 -8.29 17.04 -11.30
CA PRO A 126 -7.63 17.41 -12.54
C PRO A 126 -7.43 18.93 -12.50
N ALA A 127 -6.23 19.39 -12.84
CA ALA A 127 -6.04 20.78 -13.21
C ALA A 127 -7.11 21.08 -14.27
N ARG A 128 -8.02 22.01 -13.98
CA ARG A 128 -9.00 22.47 -14.96
C ARG A 128 -8.19 23.02 -16.13
N ALA A 129 -8.27 22.35 -17.28
CA ALA A 129 -7.89 22.91 -18.56
C ALA A 129 -8.91 24.00 -18.96
#